data_AF-A0A7V8VHK5-F1
#
_entry.id   AF-A0A7V8VHK5-F1
#
_cell.length_a   1.000
_cell.length_b   1.000
_cell.length_c   1.000
_cell.angle_alpha   90.00
_cell.angle_beta   90.00
_cell.angle_gamma   90.00
#
_symmetry.space_group_name_H-M   'P 1'
#
loop_
_entity.id
_entity.type
_entity.pdbx_description
1 polymer ?
#
loop_
_entity_poly.entity_id
_entity_poly.type
_entity_poly.pdbx_seq_one_letter_code
_entity_poly.pdbx_strand_id
1 'polypeptide(L)'
;MSAGGVRVRRRRSRIGRSGAILVATAIAIAVAAILLATGSLSSVGGEASPASVSGSTLRASFADLDGDGFLERSAGEPLVDRTELAPAATPGRELALFAQLSDAHVRDEESPARAVQVDRLGSPVTEAFRPQEALSAQTMAAAVSSLNALAPDAVVVSGDLIDSAQRNELNQALSVLEGGSVEPDSGARGYDGPQAASSADPFIYRPDVDAPTHPGLLEAAQQPFRSPGLDAPWYPVLGNHELLVQGEAPVTAQLERISVGGRRLVELDTSQAIPQRASDAEVLERALSEGLPGRTRATPADPARRYLTAEELIGGFGEASGLGGSAAGATRAQDGLDYHFDVGPDLRLIVLDLVRRTGGSSGRVTGEQVAWLRGELRAADERWIVIASH
;
A
#
# COMPACT_ATOMS: atom_id res chain seq x y z
N MET A 1 29.28 10.27 70.90
CA MET A 1 28.23 9.30 71.27
C MET A 1 27.25 9.97 72.23
N SER A 2 25.97 9.65 72.04
CA SER A 2 24.79 9.98 72.84
C SER A 2 24.17 11.38 72.72
N ALA A 3 22.99 11.36 72.12
CA ALA A 3 22.03 12.42 71.82
C ALA A 3 21.36 13.06 73.06
N GLY A 4 21.01 14.34 72.92
CA GLY A 4 20.02 15.03 73.76
C GLY A 4 18.67 15.12 73.04
N GLY A 5 17.61 14.67 73.71
CA GLY A 5 16.23 14.79 73.23
C GLY A 5 15.43 15.80 74.05
N VAL A 6 14.83 16.79 73.38
CA VAL A 6 13.92 17.79 73.97
C VAL A 6 12.48 17.49 73.55
N ARG A 7 11.56 17.54 74.52
CA ARG A 7 10.10 17.37 74.36
C ARG A 7 9.47 18.53 73.58
N VAL A 8 8.50 18.23 72.69
CA VAL A 8 7.55 19.22 72.16
C VAL A 8 6.10 18.78 72.42
N ARG A 9 5.34 19.72 73.00
CA ARG A 9 3.91 19.67 73.34
C ARG A 9 3.02 19.49 72.11
N ARG A 10 2.05 18.57 72.17
CA ARG A 10 0.90 18.53 71.24
C ARG A 10 -0.17 19.56 71.67
N ARG A 11 -0.50 20.51 70.78
CA ARG A 11 -1.71 21.34 70.86
C ARG A 11 -2.81 20.68 70.00
N ARG A 12 -3.96 20.39 70.59
CA ARG A 12 -5.21 20.07 69.88
C ARG A 12 -5.91 21.38 69.52
N SER A 13 -6.17 21.65 68.25
CA SER A 13 -7.11 22.70 67.81
C SER A 13 -8.50 22.08 67.64
N ARG A 14 -9.50 22.68 68.28
CA ARG A 14 -10.92 22.41 68.09
C ARG A 14 -11.39 23.23 66.89
N ILE A 15 -11.79 22.58 65.81
CA ILE A 15 -12.52 23.23 64.70
C ILE A 15 -14.00 23.23 65.08
N GLY A 16 -14.60 24.42 65.12
CA GLY A 16 -15.99 24.63 65.49
C GLY A 16 -16.96 24.09 64.44
N ARG A 17 -18.07 23.51 64.90
CA ARG A 17 -19.14 22.88 64.10
C ARG A 17 -19.75 23.77 63.01
N SER A 18 -19.55 25.10 63.04
CA SER A 18 -20.04 26.03 62.03
C SER A 18 -19.18 26.11 60.76
N GLY A 19 -17.90 25.73 60.83
CA GLY A 19 -17.00 25.70 59.66
C GLY A 19 -17.18 24.44 58.79
N ALA A 20 -17.61 23.33 59.40
CA ALA A 20 -17.85 22.07 58.69
C ALA A 20 -19.07 22.13 57.75
N ILE A 21 -20.09 22.95 58.09
CA ILE A 21 -21.29 23.10 57.27
C ILE A 21 -20.98 23.95 56.03
N LEU A 22 -20.20 25.04 56.15
CA LEU A 22 -19.81 25.86 55.00
C LEU A 22 -18.92 25.11 53.99
N VAL A 23 -18.03 24.24 54.48
CA VAL A 23 -17.18 23.40 53.61
C VAL A 23 -18.01 22.31 52.91
N ALA A 24 -19.00 21.70 53.60
CA ALA A 24 -19.88 20.71 52.99
C ALA A 24 -20.78 21.30 51.90
N THR A 25 -21.30 22.53 52.10
CA THR A 25 -22.12 23.21 51.07
C THR A 25 -21.29 23.65 49.86
N ALA A 26 -20.05 24.10 50.06
CA ALA A 26 -19.14 24.45 48.97
C ALA A 26 -18.73 23.23 48.13
N ILE A 27 -18.52 22.07 48.76
CA ILE A 27 -18.22 20.81 48.07
C ILE A 27 -19.45 20.31 47.29
N ALA A 28 -20.66 20.42 47.84
CA ALA A 28 -21.88 20.01 47.15
C ALA A 28 -22.17 20.87 45.90
N ILE A 29 -21.91 22.19 45.96
CA ILE A 29 -22.06 23.10 44.81
C ILE A 29 -20.97 22.82 43.76
N ALA A 30 -19.73 22.53 44.17
CA ALA A 30 -18.66 22.16 43.24
C ALA A 30 -18.93 20.82 42.53
N VAL A 31 -19.47 19.82 43.24
CA VAL A 31 -19.83 18.52 42.65
C VAL A 31 -21.05 18.65 41.71
N ALA A 32 -22.03 19.48 42.06
CA ALA A 32 -23.16 19.77 41.16
C ALA A 32 -22.72 20.51 39.89
N ALA A 33 -21.79 21.47 40.00
CA ALA A 33 -21.23 22.18 38.84
C ALA A 33 -20.39 21.26 37.93
N ILE A 34 -19.67 20.29 38.50
CA ILE A 34 -18.95 19.26 37.73
C ILE A 34 -19.93 18.32 37.02
N LEU A 35 -21.01 17.90 37.69
CA LEU A 35 -22.03 17.01 37.10
C LEU A 35 -22.86 17.69 36.00
N LEU A 36 -23.14 19.00 36.12
CA LEU A 36 -23.80 19.80 35.07
C LEU A 36 -22.86 20.15 33.90
N ALA A 37 -21.55 20.26 34.14
CA ALA A 37 -20.54 20.41 33.09
C ALA A 37 -20.30 19.09 32.31
N THR A 38 -20.47 17.93 32.96
CA THR A 38 -20.39 16.62 32.30
C THR A 38 -21.70 16.18 31.63
N GLY A 39 -22.84 16.78 31.98
CA GLY A 39 -24.17 16.41 31.46
C GLY A 39 -24.69 17.22 30.26
N SER A 40 -23.90 18.16 29.73
CA SER A 40 -24.34 19.09 28.66
C SER A 40 -23.55 18.98 27.35
N LEU A 41 -22.77 17.91 27.16
CA LEU A 41 -22.10 17.59 25.89
C LEU A 41 -22.72 16.31 25.32
N SER A 42 -23.97 16.41 24.87
CA SER A 42 -24.66 15.35 24.13
C SER A 42 -25.59 15.98 23.11
N SER A 43 -25.00 16.53 22.04
CA SER A 43 -25.57 16.58 20.69
C SER A 43 -24.71 17.51 19.83
N VAL A 44 -23.93 16.90 18.93
CA VAL A 44 -23.56 17.29 17.56
C VAL A 44 -22.37 16.38 17.25
N GLY A 45 -22.68 15.24 16.64
CA GLY A 45 -21.69 14.28 16.16
C GLY A 45 -20.96 14.88 14.97
N GLY A 46 -19.80 15.46 15.24
CA GLY A 46 -18.69 15.50 14.31
C GLY A 46 -17.56 14.78 15.00
N GLU A 47 -17.29 13.53 14.63
CA GLU A 47 -16.00 12.92 14.96
C GLU A 47 -14.93 13.81 14.34
N ALA A 48 -14.27 14.60 15.17
CA ALA A 48 -12.97 15.12 14.80
C ALA A 48 -12.09 13.89 14.62
N SER A 49 -11.76 13.55 13.35
CA SER A 49 -10.72 12.57 13.06
C SER A 49 -9.54 12.87 13.97
N PRO A 50 -9.04 11.90 14.75
CA PRO A 50 -7.78 12.10 15.43
C PRO A 50 -6.78 12.53 14.36
N ALA A 51 -6.22 13.73 14.50
CA ALA A 51 -5.21 14.25 13.58
C ALA A 51 -4.25 13.11 13.27
N SER A 52 -4.15 12.73 12.00
CA SER A 52 -3.36 11.58 11.57
C SER A 52 -1.95 11.78 12.10
N VAL A 53 -1.58 10.99 13.09
CA VAL A 53 -0.18 10.87 13.48
C VAL A 53 0.45 10.19 12.27
N SER A 54 1.08 10.96 11.38
CA SER A 54 1.85 10.38 10.29
C SER A 54 2.87 9.44 10.92
N GLY A 55 2.65 8.13 10.73
CA GLY A 55 3.46 7.08 11.30
C GLY A 55 4.73 6.96 10.49
N SER A 56 5.69 7.86 10.70
CA SER A 56 7.03 7.70 10.13
C SER A 56 7.81 6.68 10.95
N THR A 57 8.44 5.72 10.27
CA THR A 57 9.37 4.75 10.89
C THR A 57 10.52 5.45 11.60
N LEU A 58 10.88 6.69 11.21
CA LEU A 58 11.86 7.52 11.92
C LEU A 58 11.46 7.83 13.37
N ARG A 59 10.15 7.80 13.68
CA ARG A 59 9.62 8.12 15.01
C ARG A 59 9.25 6.87 15.82
N ALA A 60 8.69 5.86 15.16
CA ALA A 60 8.32 4.59 15.78
C ALA A 60 8.26 3.50 14.72
N SER A 61 8.71 2.30 15.07
CA SER A 61 8.57 1.11 14.24
C SER A 61 7.71 0.06 14.96
N PHE A 62 7.65 -1.14 14.40
CA PHE A 62 7.01 -2.30 15.00
C PHE A 62 8.01 -3.45 15.09
N ALA A 63 8.10 -4.10 16.24
CA ALA A 63 9.00 -5.23 16.46
C ALA A 63 8.34 -6.26 17.39
N ASP A 64 8.69 -7.53 17.21
CA ASP A 64 8.36 -8.62 18.14
C ASP A 64 9.41 -8.61 19.27
N LEU A 65 9.09 -7.93 20.39
CA LEU A 65 10.07 -7.69 21.46
C LEU A 65 10.21 -8.88 22.41
N ASP A 66 9.21 -9.75 22.51
CA ASP A 66 9.19 -10.90 23.41
C ASP A 66 9.26 -12.26 22.69
N GLY A 67 9.24 -12.27 21.36
CA GLY A 67 9.40 -13.46 20.52
C GLY A 67 8.12 -14.28 20.39
N ASP A 68 6.95 -13.70 20.69
CA ASP A 68 5.66 -14.37 20.63
C ASP A 68 4.99 -14.30 19.24
N GLY A 69 5.62 -13.59 18.30
CA GLY A 69 5.16 -13.40 16.93
C GLY A 69 4.19 -12.22 16.75
N PHE A 70 3.87 -11.47 17.80
CA PHE A 70 3.07 -10.25 17.72
C PHE A 70 3.95 -9.01 17.65
N LEU A 71 3.61 -8.14 16.71
CA LEU A 71 4.33 -6.88 16.53
C LEU A 71 3.84 -5.83 17.53
N GLU A 72 4.79 -5.23 18.24
CA GLU A 72 4.56 -4.20 19.23
C GLU A 72 5.25 -2.91 18.80
N ARG A 73 4.69 -1.77 19.24
CA ARG A 73 5.30 -0.48 18.92
C ARG A 73 6.69 -0.40 19.54
N SER A 74 7.69 -0.14 18.71
CA SER A 74 9.09 -0.04 19.09
C SER A 74 9.66 1.35 18.77
N ALA A 75 10.94 1.55 19.10
CA ALA A 75 11.65 2.79 18.77
C ALA A 75 11.71 3.00 17.25
N GLY A 76 11.78 4.26 16.83
CA GLY A 76 11.96 4.59 15.42
C GLY A 76 13.32 4.13 14.88
N GLU A 77 13.38 3.98 13.56
CA GLU A 77 14.56 3.61 12.79
C GLU A 77 15.32 4.89 12.40
N PRO A 78 16.50 5.15 12.97
CA PRO A 78 17.26 6.35 12.63
C PRO A 78 17.83 6.25 11.22
N LEU A 79 18.02 7.40 10.56
CA LEU A 79 18.80 7.47 9.34
C LEU A 79 20.25 7.07 9.61
N VAL A 80 20.81 6.25 8.73
CA VAL A 80 22.18 5.75 8.83
C VAL A 80 23.01 6.27 7.67
N ASP A 81 24.17 6.84 7.97
CA ASP A 81 25.12 7.28 6.95
C ASP A 81 25.68 6.08 6.17
N ARG A 82 25.48 6.07 4.85
CA ARG A 82 26.00 5.05 3.93
C ARG A 82 27.48 5.31 3.60
N THR A 83 28.33 5.23 4.62
CA THR A 83 29.77 5.54 4.52
C THR A 83 30.58 4.58 3.65
N GLU A 84 29.98 3.46 3.24
CA GLU A 84 30.51 2.55 2.23
C GLU A 84 30.35 3.07 0.79
N LEU A 85 29.43 4.02 0.56
CA LEU A 85 29.20 4.64 -0.76
C LEU A 85 29.97 5.95 -0.92
N ALA A 86 30.05 6.75 0.14
CA ALA A 86 30.78 8.02 0.16
C ALA A 86 31.16 8.42 1.60
N PRO A 87 32.22 9.22 1.82
CA PRO A 87 32.53 9.75 3.14
C PRO A 87 31.37 10.55 3.74
N ALA A 88 31.23 10.50 5.08
CA ALA A 88 30.24 11.30 5.79
C ALA A 88 30.43 12.79 5.48
N ALA A 89 29.32 13.48 5.22
CA ALA A 89 29.29 14.90 4.90
C ALA A 89 28.15 15.57 5.67
N THR A 90 28.31 16.86 5.95
CA THR A 90 27.21 17.66 6.49
C THR A 90 26.24 18.00 5.35
N PRO A 91 24.92 17.72 5.49
CA PRO A 91 23.94 18.12 4.50
C PRO A 91 24.01 19.63 4.20
N GLY A 92 23.97 19.96 2.91
CA GLY A 92 24.02 21.33 2.41
C GLY A 92 22.63 21.95 2.23
N ARG A 93 22.49 22.79 1.20
CA ARG A 93 21.18 23.28 0.72
C ARG A 93 20.33 22.10 0.24
N GLU A 94 19.05 22.10 0.60
CA GLU A 94 18.04 21.22 -0.01
C GLU A 94 17.86 21.59 -1.50
N LEU A 95 17.99 20.60 -2.38
CA LEU A 95 17.87 20.78 -3.82
C LEU A 95 16.45 20.51 -4.32
N ALA A 96 15.80 19.50 -3.73
CA ALA A 96 14.43 19.08 -3.99
C ALA A 96 13.98 18.10 -2.90
N LEU A 97 12.68 17.99 -2.68
CA LEU A 97 12.05 16.91 -1.94
C LEU A 97 11.18 16.10 -2.90
N PHE A 98 11.57 14.86 -3.19
CA PHE A 98 10.69 13.91 -3.89
C PHE A 98 10.43 12.70 -3.02
N ALA A 99 9.28 12.07 -3.21
CA ALA A 99 8.92 10.84 -2.51
C ALA A 99 8.74 9.68 -3.50
N GLN A 100 8.83 8.45 -2.98
CA GLN A 100 8.65 7.23 -3.75
C GLN A 100 7.46 6.45 -3.19
N LEU A 101 6.58 6.00 -4.09
CA LEU A 101 5.53 5.02 -3.82
C LEU A 101 5.79 3.82 -4.73
N SER A 102 5.95 2.63 -4.17
CA SER A 102 6.30 1.41 -4.92
C SER A 102 5.51 0.22 -4.41
N ASP A 103 5.33 -0.79 -5.26
CA ASP A 103 4.84 -2.12 -4.86
C ASP A 103 3.53 -2.06 -4.06
N ALA A 104 2.65 -1.13 -4.47
CA ALA A 104 1.35 -0.96 -3.83
C ALA A 104 0.47 -2.19 -4.09
N HIS A 105 0.62 -2.79 -5.28
CA HIS A 105 -0.15 -3.94 -5.77
C HIS A 105 -1.64 -3.82 -5.43
N VAL A 106 -2.25 -2.70 -5.80
CA VAL A 106 -3.71 -2.57 -5.79
C VAL A 106 -4.26 -3.67 -6.68
N ARG A 107 -5.10 -4.51 -6.10
CA ARG A 107 -5.47 -5.78 -6.71
C ARG A 107 -6.92 -6.11 -6.50
N ASP A 108 -7.45 -6.88 -7.43
CA ASP A 108 -8.74 -7.54 -7.29
C ASP A 108 -8.52 -8.91 -6.62
N GLU A 109 -8.66 -8.96 -5.29
CA GLU A 109 -8.52 -10.20 -4.52
C GLU A 109 -9.61 -11.24 -4.82
N GLU A 110 -10.68 -10.81 -5.49
CA GLU A 110 -11.80 -11.66 -5.88
C GLU A 110 -11.63 -12.24 -7.30
N SER A 111 -10.67 -11.71 -8.07
CA SER A 111 -10.43 -12.11 -9.45
C SER A 111 -10.27 -13.63 -9.59
N PRO A 112 -10.96 -14.28 -10.54
CA PRO A 112 -10.82 -15.72 -10.77
C PRO A 112 -9.44 -16.11 -11.31
N ALA A 113 -8.67 -15.14 -11.83
CA ALA A 113 -7.30 -15.34 -12.27
C ALA A 113 -6.28 -15.29 -11.12
N ARG A 114 -6.70 -14.90 -9.90
CA ARG A 114 -5.89 -15.04 -8.68
C ARG A 114 -5.70 -16.53 -8.39
N ALA A 115 -4.54 -17.04 -8.75
CA ALA A 115 -4.20 -18.45 -8.60
C ALA A 115 -3.64 -18.75 -7.20
N VAL A 116 -4.23 -18.24 -6.12
CA VAL A 116 -3.69 -18.35 -4.74
C VAL A 116 -3.37 -19.79 -4.32
N GLN A 117 -4.01 -20.79 -4.93
CA GLN A 117 -3.74 -22.20 -4.66
C GLN A 117 -2.36 -22.67 -5.17
N VAL A 118 -1.69 -21.92 -6.06
CA VAL A 118 -0.36 -22.28 -6.57
C VAL A 118 0.74 -22.14 -5.50
N ASP A 119 0.53 -21.37 -4.43
CA ASP A 119 1.48 -21.29 -3.31
C ASP A 119 1.75 -22.63 -2.63
N ARG A 120 0.80 -23.57 -2.73
CA ARG A 120 0.93 -24.92 -2.17
C ARG A 120 2.01 -25.75 -2.85
N LEU A 121 2.42 -25.35 -4.06
CA LEU A 121 3.45 -26.02 -4.84
C LEU A 121 4.84 -25.72 -4.28
N GLY A 122 4.96 -24.64 -3.50
CA GLY A 122 6.21 -24.13 -2.98
C GLY A 122 7.15 -23.64 -4.08
N SER A 123 8.42 -23.49 -3.73
CA SER A 123 9.46 -22.99 -4.63
C SER A 123 9.35 -23.58 -6.05
N PRO A 124 9.37 -22.73 -7.10
CA PRO A 124 9.69 -21.30 -7.06
C PRO A 124 8.54 -20.36 -6.66
N VAL A 125 7.28 -20.81 -6.70
CA VAL A 125 6.11 -20.00 -6.39
C VAL A 125 5.92 -19.88 -4.87
N THR A 126 6.13 -18.69 -4.31
CA THR A 126 6.12 -18.51 -2.84
C THR A 126 5.35 -17.29 -2.31
N GLU A 127 4.62 -16.55 -3.14
CA GLU A 127 3.96 -15.29 -2.74
C GLU A 127 2.64 -14.98 -3.46
N ALA A 128 1.91 -15.99 -3.94
CA ALA A 128 0.64 -15.81 -4.64
C ALA A 128 -0.47 -15.26 -3.72
N PHE A 129 -0.43 -15.46 -2.41
CA PHE A 129 -1.42 -14.98 -1.44
C PHE A 129 -0.82 -14.19 -0.27
N ARG A 130 -1.46 -13.08 0.10
CA ARG A 130 -1.12 -12.28 1.29
C ARG A 130 -2.37 -12.00 2.13
N PRO A 131 -2.35 -12.19 3.47
CA PRO A 131 -3.53 -12.00 4.35
C PRO A 131 -4.24 -10.63 4.25
N GLN A 132 -3.50 -9.58 3.92
CA GLN A 132 -3.96 -8.19 3.90
C GLN A 132 -4.44 -7.69 2.52
N GLU A 133 -4.50 -8.56 1.51
CA GLU A 133 -4.70 -8.13 0.13
C GLU A 133 -6.01 -7.39 -0.15
N ALA A 134 -7.09 -7.73 0.56
CA ALA A 134 -8.37 -7.01 0.48
C ALA A 134 -8.29 -5.54 0.92
N LEU A 135 -7.21 -5.13 1.61
CA LEU A 135 -7.01 -3.76 2.09
C LEU A 135 -6.03 -2.97 1.22
N SER A 136 -5.65 -3.47 0.03
CA SER A 136 -4.60 -2.87 -0.81
C SER A 136 -4.90 -1.40 -1.17
N ALA A 137 -6.13 -1.10 -1.63
CA ALA A 137 -6.54 0.26 -1.98
C ALA A 137 -6.56 1.22 -0.79
N GLN A 138 -7.06 0.76 0.37
CA GLN A 138 -7.10 1.57 1.60
C GLN A 138 -5.70 1.83 2.15
N THR A 139 -4.82 0.83 2.07
CA THR A 139 -3.41 0.95 2.46
C THR A 139 -2.70 1.97 1.57
N MET A 140 -2.95 1.91 0.26
CA MET A 140 -2.43 2.91 -0.68
C MET A 140 -2.97 4.32 -0.38
N ALA A 141 -4.26 4.48 -0.07
CA ALA A 141 -4.81 5.80 0.31
C ALA A 141 -4.22 6.36 1.62
N ALA A 142 -3.89 5.49 2.58
CA ALA A 142 -3.15 5.86 3.78
C ALA A 142 -1.70 6.28 3.46
N ALA A 143 -1.05 5.61 2.51
CA ALA A 143 0.26 6.00 2.00
C ALA A 143 0.20 7.38 1.32
N VAL A 144 -0.79 7.63 0.45
CA VAL A 144 -1.04 8.94 -0.17
C VAL A 144 -1.24 10.03 0.90
N SER A 145 -2.04 9.76 1.94
CA SER A 145 -2.22 10.70 3.05
C SER A 145 -0.90 11.05 3.75
N SER A 146 -0.02 10.05 3.90
CA SER A 146 1.29 10.23 4.52
C SER A 146 2.24 11.01 3.61
N LEU A 147 2.18 10.79 2.30
CA LEU A 147 2.96 11.52 1.30
C LEU A 147 2.52 13.00 1.23
N ASN A 148 1.22 13.28 1.19
CA ASN A 148 0.72 14.66 1.19
C ASN A 148 1.16 15.44 2.44
N ALA A 149 1.26 14.77 3.59
CA ALA A 149 1.74 15.39 4.83
C ALA A 149 3.24 15.80 4.76
N LEU A 150 4.01 15.23 3.84
CA LEU A 150 5.41 15.63 3.57
C LEU A 150 5.49 16.79 2.58
N ALA A 151 4.42 17.07 1.82
CA ALA A 151 4.38 18.06 0.75
C ALA A 151 5.58 17.98 -0.22
N PRO A 152 5.85 16.82 -0.84
CA PRO A 152 6.95 16.67 -1.78
C PRO A 152 6.71 17.49 -3.05
N ASP A 153 7.79 17.92 -3.70
CA ASP A 153 7.76 18.59 -5.01
C ASP A 153 7.29 17.63 -6.12
N ALA A 154 7.52 16.33 -5.95
CA ALA A 154 7.12 15.27 -6.87
C ALA A 154 7.01 13.90 -6.16
N VAL A 155 6.15 13.02 -6.69
CA VAL A 155 6.07 11.61 -6.28
C VAL A 155 6.43 10.70 -7.45
N VAL A 156 7.41 9.82 -7.26
CA VAL A 156 7.72 8.76 -8.22
C VAL A 156 6.90 7.54 -7.82
N VAL A 157 5.99 7.10 -8.69
CA VAL A 157 5.27 5.83 -8.53
C VAL A 157 6.09 4.77 -9.25
N SER A 158 6.96 4.09 -8.52
CA SER A 158 8.12 3.39 -9.06
C SER A 158 7.85 1.98 -9.58
N GLY A 159 6.64 1.67 -10.02
CA GLY A 159 6.25 0.37 -10.55
C GLY A 159 5.39 -0.43 -9.58
N ASP A 160 4.74 -1.47 -10.12
CA ASP A 160 3.93 -2.42 -9.37
C ASP A 160 2.83 -1.75 -8.53
N LEU A 161 2.19 -0.75 -9.16
CA LEU A 161 1.03 -0.06 -8.67
C LEU A 161 -0.20 -0.98 -8.65
N ILE A 162 -0.36 -1.80 -9.69
CA ILE A 162 -1.40 -2.84 -9.80
C ILE A 162 -0.77 -4.24 -9.73
N ASP A 163 -1.58 -5.29 -9.55
CA ASP A 163 -1.05 -6.66 -9.36
C ASP A 163 -1.06 -7.53 -10.62
N SER A 164 -2.02 -7.37 -11.52
CA SER A 164 -2.22 -8.37 -12.57
C SER A 164 -2.67 -7.80 -13.92
N ALA A 165 -2.20 -6.60 -14.27
CA ALA A 165 -2.49 -5.92 -15.53
C ALA A 165 -4.00 -5.77 -15.84
N GLN A 166 -4.87 -5.84 -14.83
CA GLN A 166 -6.32 -5.76 -15.04
C GLN A 166 -6.80 -4.32 -15.09
N ARG A 167 -7.86 -4.09 -15.89
CA ARG A 167 -8.46 -2.75 -16.05
C ARG A 167 -9.12 -2.24 -14.76
N ASN A 168 -9.79 -3.09 -14.00
CA ASN A 168 -10.40 -2.73 -12.71
C ASN A 168 -9.35 -2.33 -11.68
N GLU A 169 -8.26 -3.08 -11.57
CA GLU A 169 -7.13 -2.74 -10.69
C GLU A 169 -6.54 -1.36 -11.02
N LEU A 170 -6.30 -1.08 -12.32
CA LEU A 170 -5.82 0.25 -12.75
C LEU A 170 -6.82 1.34 -12.39
N ASN A 171 -8.12 1.14 -12.66
CA ASN A 171 -9.13 2.14 -12.34
C ASN A 171 -9.17 2.43 -10.82
N GLN A 172 -9.05 1.40 -9.98
CA GLN A 172 -9.01 1.56 -8.52
C GLN A 172 -7.76 2.33 -8.08
N ALA A 173 -6.58 1.93 -8.56
CA ALA A 173 -5.33 2.60 -8.23
C ALA A 173 -5.31 4.07 -8.66
N LEU A 174 -5.77 4.37 -9.88
CA LEU A 174 -5.88 5.75 -10.37
C LEU A 174 -6.91 6.54 -9.55
N SER A 175 -8.05 5.96 -9.17
CA SER A 175 -9.02 6.63 -8.28
C SER A 175 -8.41 6.97 -6.91
N VAL A 176 -7.48 6.15 -6.41
CA VAL A 176 -6.73 6.46 -5.19
C VAL A 176 -5.78 7.64 -5.42
N LEU A 177 -5.01 7.65 -6.51
CA LEU A 177 -4.05 8.72 -6.82
C LEU A 177 -4.71 10.06 -7.17
N GLU A 178 -5.82 10.05 -7.90
CA GLU A 178 -6.57 11.25 -8.31
C GLU A 178 -7.44 11.79 -7.17
N GLY A 179 -7.80 10.93 -6.21
CA GLY A 179 -8.66 11.26 -5.09
C GLY A 179 -10.15 11.18 -5.45
N GLY A 180 -10.99 11.25 -4.41
CA GLY A 180 -12.44 11.09 -4.57
C GLY A 180 -12.93 9.72 -4.12
N SER A 181 -13.95 9.18 -4.79
CA SER A 181 -14.57 7.91 -4.39
C SER A 181 -13.82 6.73 -5.02
N VAL A 182 -13.47 5.75 -4.19
CA VAL A 182 -12.84 4.49 -4.62
C VAL A 182 -13.82 3.36 -4.33
N GLU A 183 -14.02 2.46 -5.30
CA GLU A 183 -14.86 1.26 -5.21
C GLU A 183 -13.96 0.02 -5.25
N PRO A 184 -13.68 -0.61 -4.10
CA PRO A 184 -12.84 -1.81 -4.05
C PRO A 184 -13.54 -3.07 -4.55
N ASP A 185 -14.87 -3.16 -4.39
CA ASP A 185 -15.68 -4.35 -4.69
C ASP A 185 -15.65 -4.69 -6.19
N SER A 186 -15.50 -5.97 -6.53
CA SER A 186 -15.51 -6.43 -7.93
C SER A 186 -16.56 -7.52 -8.18
N GLY A 187 -17.01 -7.67 -9.42
CA GLY A 187 -18.07 -8.64 -9.74
C GLY A 187 -19.44 -8.30 -9.15
N ALA A 188 -19.87 -8.99 -8.09
CA ALA A 188 -21.17 -8.76 -7.47
C ALA A 188 -20.99 -8.30 -6.03
N ARG A 189 -21.94 -7.48 -5.55
CA ARG A 189 -21.83 -6.82 -4.27
C ARG A 189 -21.46 -7.75 -3.11
N GLY A 190 -20.37 -7.41 -2.42
CA GLY A 190 -19.89 -8.08 -1.23
C GLY A 190 -18.90 -9.21 -1.53
N TYR A 191 -18.01 -9.44 -0.58
CA TYR A 191 -16.82 -10.27 -0.76
C TYR A 191 -17.11 -11.71 -1.25
N ASP A 192 -16.57 -12.04 -2.42
CA ASP A 192 -16.52 -13.37 -3.04
C ASP A 192 -15.07 -13.86 -3.27
N GLY A 193 -14.10 -13.36 -2.49
CA GLY A 193 -12.68 -13.74 -2.53
C GLY A 193 -12.32 -15.02 -1.73
N PRO A 194 -11.04 -15.43 -1.71
CA PRO A 194 -10.61 -16.72 -1.16
C PRO A 194 -10.66 -16.76 0.38
N GLN A 195 -10.65 -15.60 1.05
CA GLN A 195 -10.63 -15.45 2.51
C GLN A 195 -12.00 -15.54 3.18
N ALA A 196 -13.06 -15.85 2.42
CA ALA A 196 -14.41 -15.93 2.94
C ALA A 196 -14.50 -16.95 4.08
N ALA A 197 -15.29 -16.68 5.13
CA ALA A 197 -15.43 -17.58 6.27
C ALA A 197 -15.87 -19.02 5.88
N SER A 198 -16.64 -19.15 4.79
CA SER A 198 -17.07 -20.44 4.24
C SER A 198 -15.99 -21.17 3.45
N SER A 199 -14.84 -20.56 3.22
CA SER A 199 -13.72 -21.20 2.53
C SER A 199 -13.23 -22.39 3.35
N ALA A 200 -13.15 -23.55 2.68
CA ALA A 200 -12.66 -24.79 3.27
C ALA A 200 -11.13 -24.93 3.16
N ASP A 201 -10.45 -23.94 2.58
CA ASP A 201 -9.02 -23.95 2.38
C ASP A 201 -8.28 -23.58 3.68
N PRO A 202 -7.54 -24.50 4.32
CA PRO A 202 -6.83 -24.19 5.56
C PRO A 202 -5.54 -23.38 5.37
N PHE A 203 -5.08 -23.16 4.13
CA PHE A 203 -3.90 -22.34 3.83
C PHE A 203 -4.23 -20.85 3.69
N ILE A 204 -5.50 -20.53 3.46
CA ILE A 204 -5.95 -19.16 3.31
C ILE A 204 -6.43 -18.66 4.67
N TYR A 205 -5.79 -17.62 5.17
CA TYR A 205 -6.22 -16.94 6.39
C TYR A 205 -7.58 -16.26 6.18
N ARG A 206 -8.56 -16.61 7.02
CA ARG A 206 -9.92 -16.07 6.99
C ARG A 206 -10.13 -15.15 8.20
N PRO A 207 -10.12 -13.81 8.03
CA PRO A 207 -10.15 -12.88 9.15
C PRO A 207 -11.40 -13.01 10.03
N ASP A 208 -12.52 -13.49 9.50
CA ASP A 208 -13.75 -13.65 10.29
C ASP A 208 -13.70 -14.79 11.30
N VAL A 209 -12.85 -15.81 11.09
CA VAL A 209 -12.90 -17.07 11.85
C VAL A 209 -11.53 -17.59 12.33
N ASP A 210 -10.43 -17.20 11.70
CA ASP A 210 -9.07 -17.62 12.05
C ASP A 210 -8.39 -16.56 12.94
N ALA A 211 -7.60 -16.99 13.92
CA ALA A 211 -6.86 -16.06 14.79
C ALA A 211 -5.63 -15.46 14.09
N PRO A 212 -5.32 -14.16 14.27
CA PRO A 212 -6.11 -13.17 15.00
C PRO A 212 -7.42 -12.87 14.28
N THR A 213 -8.55 -12.86 14.99
CA THR A 213 -9.86 -12.67 14.34
C THR A 213 -10.17 -11.17 14.15
N HIS A 214 -10.57 -10.80 12.94
CA HIS A 214 -11.11 -9.49 12.57
C HIS A 214 -12.49 -9.64 11.89
N PRO A 215 -13.56 -9.99 12.64
CA PRO A 215 -14.89 -10.16 12.06
C PRO A 215 -15.41 -8.90 11.36
N GLY A 216 -15.90 -9.06 10.14
CA GLY A 216 -16.44 -7.97 9.31
C GLY A 216 -15.37 -7.17 8.57
N LEU A 217 -14.09 -7.54 8.68
CA LEU A 217 -13.00 -6.86 7.96
C LEU A 217 -13.21 -6.88 6.45
N LEU A 218 -13.57 -8.03 5.90
CA LEU A 218 -13.78 -8.18 4.46
C LEU A 218 -15.00 -7.38 4.00
N GLU A 219 -16.12 -7.42 4.74
CA GLU A 219 -17.30 -6.60 4.43
C GLU A 219 -16.96 -5.10 4.41
N ALA A 220 -16.15 -4.64 5.37
CA ALA A 220 -15.67 -3.27 5.43
C ALA A 220 -14.71 -2.93 4.27
N ALA A 221 -13.85 -3.87 3.90
CA ALA A 221 -12.88 -3.71 2.81
C ALA A 221 -13.55 -3.52 1.45
N GLN A 222 -14.73 -4.11 1.22
CA GLN A 222 -15.50 -3.90 -0.01
C GLN A 222 -16.33 -2.61 0.00
N GLN A 223 -16.39 -1.85 1.10
CA GLN A 223 -17.18 -0.62 1.10
C GLN A 223 -16.47 0.49 0.30
N PRO A 224 -17.22 1.31 -0.46
CA PRO A 224 -16.67 2.50 -1.06
C PRO A 224 -16.07 3.43 0.00
N PHE A 225 -14.91 4.00 -0.30
CA PHE A 225 -14.25 4.94 0.60
C PHE A 225 -13.76 6.17 -0.17
N ARG A 226 -13.29 7.19 0.57
CA ARG A 226 -12.72 8.40 -0.02
C ARG A 226 -11.19 8.41 0.08
N SER A 227 -10.52 8.53 -1.06
CA SER A 227 -9.09 8.81 -1.11
C SER A 227 -8.83 10.33 -1.11
N PRO A 228 -7.78 10.83 -0.43
CA PRO A 228 -7.38 12.22 -0.53
C PRO A 228 -6.85 12.61 -1.92
N GLY A 229 -6.33 11.65 -2.70
CA GLY A 229 -5.55 11.94 -3.91
C GLY A 229 -4.16 12.52 -3.58
N LEU A 230 -3.22 12.44 -4.52
CA LEU A 230 -1.91 13.07 -4.37
C LEU A 230 -2.02 14.57 -4.63
N ASP A 231 -1.50 15.37 -3.70
CA ASP A 231 -1.41 16.83 -3.86
C ASP A 231 -0.26 17.23 -4.79
N ALA A 232 0.81 16.44 -4.79
CA ALA A 232 2.00 16.63 -5.61
C ALA A 232 1.84 15.96 -6.99
N PRO A 233 2.52 16.47 -8.05
CA PRO A 233 2.57 15.77 -9.33
C PRO A 233 3.24 14.41 -9.15
N TRP A 234 2.72 13.39 -9.86
CA TRP A 234 3.22 12.04 -9.77
C TRP A 234 3.68 11.51 -11.12
N TYR A 235 4.69 10.63 -11.08
CA TYR A 235 5.44 10.20 -12.24
C TYR A 235 5.56 8.66 -12.26
N PRO A 236 4.84 7.96 -13.16
CA PRO A 236 4.87 6.50 -13.25
C PRO A 236 6.19 5.95 -13.79
N VAL A 237 6.64 4.87 -13.19
CA VAL A 237 7.58 3.89 -13.73
C VAL A 237 6.78 2.61 -13.96
N LEU A 238 7.07 1.87 -15.04
CA LEU A 238 6.42 0.59 -15.26
C LEU A 238 7.11 -0.50 -14.47
N GLY A 239 6.35 -1.26 -13.68
CA GLY A 239 6.73 -2.56 -13.15
C GLY A 239 6.18 -3.70 -14.01
N ASN A 240 6.56 -4.92 -13.65
CA ASN A 240 6.14 -6.12 -14.37
C ASN A 240 4.65 -6.43 -14.15
N HIS A 241 4.09 -6.11 -12.98
CA HIS A 241 2.68 -6.36 -12.68
C HIS A 241 1.70 -5.47 -13.46
N GLU A 242 2.16 -4.32 -13.95
CA GLU A 242 1.39 -3.47 -14.86
C GLU A 242 1.07 -4.15 -16.21
N LEU A 243 1.93 -5.07 -16.66
CA LEU A 243 1.87 -5.63 -18.02
C LEU A 243 1.74 -7.15 -18.06
N LEU A 244 1.92 -7.82 -16.91
CA LEU A 244 1.89 -9.27 -16.78
C LEU A 244 0.86 -9.70 -15.73
N VAL A 245 0.31 -10.90 -15.91
CA VAL A 245 -0.61 -11.52 -14.96
C VAL A 245 0.19 -11.93 -13.72
N GLN A 246 -0.15 -11.34 -12.57
CA GLN A 246 0.58 -11.47 -11.31
C GLN A 246 2.09 -11.21 -11.46
N GLY A 247 2.47 -10.28 -12.35
CA GLY A 247 3.88 -9.94 -12.60
C GLY A 247 4.69 -11.01 -13.35
N GLU A 248 4.11 -12.16 -13.67
CA GLU A 248 4.88 -13.31 -14.14
C GLU A 248 4.51 -13.73 -15.56
N ALA A 249 3.24 -14.02 -15.81
CA ALA A 249 2.82 -14.61 -17.08
C ALA A 249 2.36 -13.55 -18.09
N PRO A 250 2.72 -13.67 -19.38
CA PRO A 250 2.15 -12.81 -20.41
C PRO A 250 0.65 -13.07 -20.55
N VAL A 251 -0.09 -12.02 -20.92
CA VAL A 251 -1.53 -12.11 -21.16
C VAL A 251 -1.82 -13.08 -22.32
N THR A 252 -2.76 -14.01 -22.09
CA THR A 252 -3.26 -14.94 -23.13
C THR A 252 -4.78 -14.91 -23.21
N ALA A 253 -5.35 -15.30 -24.34
CA ALA A 253 -6.81 -15.38 -24.51
C ALA A 253 -7.50 -16.38 -23.54
N GLN A 254 -6.75 -17.34 -23.01
CA GLN A 254 -7.23 -18.26 -21.98
C GLN A 254 -7.28 -17.56 -20.61
N LEU A 255 -6.20 -16.88 -20.23
CA LEU A 255 -6.16 -16.08 -19.00
C LEU A 255 -7.24 -15.00 -19.00
N GLU A 256 -7.42 -14.32 -20.13
CA GLU A 256 -8.46 -13.29 -20.31
C GLU A 256 -9.86 -13.87 -20.00
N ARG A 257 -10.17 -15.05 -20.57
CA ARG A 257 -11.45 -15.74 -20.33
C ARG A 257 -11.66 -16.18 -18.88
N ILE A 258 -10.58 -16.55 -18.20
CA ILE A 258 -10.63 -16.90 -16.78
C ILE A 258 -10.90 -15.63 -15.97
N SER A 259 -10.12 -14.57 -16.22
CA SER A 259 -10.17 -13.28 -15.54
C SER A 259 -11.57 -12.67 -15.52
N VAL A 260 -12.22 -12.56 -16.68
CA VAL A 260 -13.57 -12.00 -16.78
C VAL A 260 -14.69 -13.01 -16.49
N GLY A 261 -14.33 -14.27 -16.26
CA GLY A 261 -15.24 -15.40 -16.22
C GLY A 261 -15.96 -15.60 -14.89
N GLY A 262 -16.98 -16.48 -14.91
CA GLY A 262 -17.81 -16.78 -13.72
C GLY A 262 -17.40 -18.04 -12.95
N ARG A 263 -16.13 -18.46 -13.04
CA ARG A 263 -15.61 -19.63 -12.32
C ARG A 263 -14.22 -19.35 -11.76
N ARG A 264 -13.97 -19.72 -10.51
CA ARG A 264 -12.66 -19.61 -9.86
C ARG A 264 -12.17 -20.94 -9.33
N LEU A 265 -10.85 -21.12 -9.33
CA LEU A 265 -10.19 -22.25 -8.69
C LEU A 265 -10.35 -22.13 -7.17
N VAL A 266 -10.74 -23.23 -6.53
CA VAL A 266 -10.82 -23.31 -5.05
C VAL A 266 -9.96 -24.44 -4.49
N GLU A 267 -9.48 -25.33 -5.35
CA GLU A 267 -8.57 -26.41 -5.00
C GLU A 267 -7.76 -26.80 -6.24
N LEU A 268 -6.44 -26.74 -6.13
CA LEU A 268 -5.53 -27.11 -7.20
C LEU A 268 -5.38 -28.64 -7.24
N ASP A 269 -5.51 -29.23 -8.42
CA ASP A 269 -5.12 -30.62 -8.64
C ASP A 269 -3.59 -30.71 -8.78
N THR A 270 -2.93 -30.99 -7.67
CA THR A 270 -1.46 -31.11 -7.60
C THR A 270 -0.91 -32.37 -8.28
N SER A 271 -1.77 -33.28 -8.77
CA SER A 271 -1.33 -34.43 -9.55
C SER A 271 -0.89 -34.02 -10.97
N GLN A 272 -1.23 -32.80 -11.40
CA GLN A 272 -0.70 -32.22 -12.62
C GLN A 272 0.77 -31.83 -12.40
N ALA A 273 1.67 -32.58 -13.04
CA ALA A 273 3.11 -32.41 -12.88
C ALA A 273 3.57 -30.99 -13.24
N ILE A 274 4.20 -30.34 -12.28
CA ILE A 274 4.98 -29.12 -12.49
C ILE A 274 6.41 -29.54 -12.76
N PRO A 275 7.02 -29.09 -13.87
CA PRO A 275 8.42 -29.38 -14.14
C PRO A 275 9.29 -28.85 -12.99
N GLN A 276 10.21 -29.66 -12.47
CA GLN A 276 11.14 -29.28 -11.39
C GLN A 276 12.07 -28.09 -11.72
N ARG A 277 11.97 -27.51 -12.92
CA ARG A 277 12.78 -26.39 -13.43
C ARG A 277 11.93 -25.31 -14.11
N ALA A 278 10.62 -25.31 -13.90
CA ALA A 278 9.77 -24.24 -14.42
C ALA A 278 10.07 -22.94 -13.66
N SER A 279 10.09 -21.82 -14.38
CA SER A 279 9.96 -20.47 -13.83
C SER A 279 8.54 -20.20 -13.31
N ASP A 280 8.35 -19.19 -12.47
CA ASP A 280 7.02 -18.81 -11.95
C ASP A 280 6.02 -18.51 -13.08
N ALA A 281 6.47 -17.79 -14.12
CA ALA A 281 5.71 -17.57 -15.34
C ALA A 281 5.25 -18.88 -16.02
N GLU A 282 6.14 -19.88 -16.16
CA GLU A 282 5.78 -21.18 -16.74
C GLU A 282 4.85 -21.98 -15.83
N VAL A 283 5.00 -21.87 -14.50
CA VAL A 283 4.09 -22.51 -13.54
C VAL A 283 2.70 -21.90 -13.66
N LEU A 284 2.60 -20.57 -13.66
CA LEU A 284 1.32 -19.86 -13.75
C LEU A 284 0.65 -20.08 -15.10
N GLU A 285 1.41 -19.97 -16.20
CA GLU A 285 0.89 -20.25 -17.54
C GLU A 285 0.41 -21.69 -17.63
N ARG A 286 1.19 -22.68 -17.19
CA ARG A 286 0.80 -24.09 -17.23
C ARG A 286 -0.39 -24.39 -16.31
N ALA A 287 -0.42 -23.77 -15.13
CA ALA A 287 -1.54 -23.88 -14.21
C ALA A 287 -2.82 -23.26 -14.79
N LEU A 288 -2.76 -22.44 -15.83
CA LEU A 288 -3.95 -21.78 -16.38
C LEU A 288 -4.18 -22.07 -17.88
N SER A 289 -3.25 -22.75 -18.56
CA SER A 289 -3.21 -22.93 -20.02
C SER A 289 -4.33 -23.83 -20.55
N GLU A 290 -4.72 -24.85 -19.81
CA GLU A 290 -5.81 -25.77 -20.18
C GLU A 290 -7.16 -25.43 -19.51
N GLY A 291 -7.20 -24.41 -18.64
CA GLY A 291 -8.34 -24.15 -17.78
C GLY A 291 -7.94 -23.88 -16.35
N LEU A 292 -8.88 -24.08 -15.44
CA LEU A 292 -8.66 -24.07 -14.00
C LEU A 292 -8.43 -25.52 -13.55
N PRO A 293 -7.19 -25.93 -13.25
CA PRO A 293 -6.79 -27.33 -13.08
C PRO A 293 -7.13 -27.80 -11.66
N GLY A 294 -8.41 -28.10 -11.45
CA GLY A 294 -8.87 -28.65 -10.20
C GLY A 294 -10.33 -28.31 -9.92
N ARG A 295 -10.69 -28.32 -8.63
CA ARG A 295 -12.06 -28.01 -8.24
C ARG A 295 -12.30 -26.51 -8.35
N THR A 296 -13.43 -26.18 -8.95
CA THR A 296 -13.84 -24.80 -9.20
C THR A 296 -15.21 -24.54 -8.61
N ARG A 297 -15.47 -23.29 -8.23
CA ARG A 297 -16.79 -22.80 -7.78
C ARG A 297 -17.27 -21.71 -8.74
N ALA A 298 -18.59 -21.52 -8.82
CA ALA A 298 -19.15 -20.33 -9.45
C ALA A 298 -18.73 -19.07 -8.66
N THR A 299 -18.47 -18.00 -9.40
CA THR A 299 -18.16 -16.66 -8.88
C THR A 299 -18.80 -15.64 -9.83
N PRO A 300 -19.12 -14.42 -9.38
CA PRO A 300 -19.59 -13.37 -10.27
C PRO A 300 -18.57 -13.08 -11.38
N ALA A 301 -19.06 -13.08 -12.62
CA ALA A 301 -18.26 -12.63 -13.76
C ALA A 301 -18.17 -11.10 -13.74
N ASP A 302 -17.03 -10.56 -14.18
CA ASP A 302 -16.82 -9.11 -14.26
C ASP A 302 -16.04 -8.75 -15.53
N PRO A 303 -16.65 -8.05 -16.50
CA PRO A 303 -15.94 -7.61 -17.71
C PRO A 303 -14.87 -6.54 -17.42
N ALA A 304 -14.88 -5.89 -16.25
CA ALA A 304 -13.86 -4.93 -15.85
C ALA A 304 -12.52 -5.60 -15.50
N ARG A 305 -12.50 -6.92 -15.25
CA ARG A 305 -11.29 -7.74 -15.03
C ARG A 305 -10.48 -8.03 -16.30
N ARG A 306 -10.86 -7.45 -17.45
CA ARG A 306 -10.10 -7.61 -18.70
C ARG A 306 -8.67 -7.14 -18.52
N TYR A 307 -7.72 -7.79 -19.17
CA TYR A 307 -6.34 -7.31 -19.17
C TYR A 307 -6.18 -6.09 -20.08
N LEU A 308 -5.24 -5.23 -19.70
CA LEU A 308 -4.86 -4.05 -20.44
C LEU A 308 -3.80 -4.41 -21.49
N THR A 309 -3.84 -3.71 -22.62
CA THR A 309 -2.65 -3.63 -23.49
C THR A 309 -1.64 -2.63 -22.91
N ALA A 310 -0.37 -2.74 -23.29
CA ALA A 310 0.65 -1.76 -22.91
C ALA A 310 0.29 -0.33 -23.36
N GLU A 311 -0.35 -0.19 -24.52
CA GLU A 311 -0.82 1.11 -25.02
C GLU A 311 -1.92 1.70 -24.13
N GLU A 312 -2.91 0.88 -23.73
CA GLU A 312 -3.99 1.34 -22.84
C GLU A 312 -3.47 1.74 -21.47
N LEU A 313 -2.57 0.93 -20.88
CA LEU A 313 -1.98 1.22 -19.57
C LEU A 313 -1.15 2.51 -19.63
N ILE A 314 -0.24 2.62 -20.59
CA ILE A 314 0.62 3.81 -20.71
C ILE A 314 -0.22 5.04 -21.07
N GLY A 315 -1.27 4.89 -21.89
CA GLY A 315 -2.23 5.95 -22.17
C GLY A 315 -2.94 6.42 -20.90
N GLY A 316 -3.46 5.49 -20.10
CA GLY A 316 -4.12 5.79 -18.82
C GLY A 316 -3.19 6.48 -17.82
N PHE A 317 -1.95 6.02 -17.68
CA PHE A 317 -0.92 6.71 -16.92
C PHE A 317 -0.65 8.11 -17.47
N GLY A 318 -0.53 8.26 -18.79
CA GLY A 318 -0.32 9.55 -19.43
C GLY A 318 -1.44 10.57 -19.15
N GLU A 319 -2.69 10.11 -19.20
CA GLU A 319 -3.87 10.93 -18.89
C GLU A 319 -3.92 11.32 -17.40
N ALA A 320 -3.77 10.35 -16.49
CA ALA A 320 -3.94 10.55 -15.05
C ALA A 320 -2.77 11.31 -14.39
N SER A 321 -1.54 11.12 -14.87
CA SER A 321 -0.35 11.86 -14.39
C SER A 321 -0.15 13.21 -15.10
N GLY A 322 -0.90 13.46 -16.18
CA GLY A 322 -0.69 14.61 -17.06
C GLY A 322 0.52 14.50 -18.01
N LEU A 323 1.29 13.41 -17.97
CA LEU A 323 2.42 13.17 -18.87
C LEU A 323 2.03 13.21 -20.37
N GLY A 324 0.80 12.80 -20.72
CA GLY A 324 0.30 12.77 -22.10
C GLY A 324 0.08 14.15 -22.73
N GLY A 325 0.02 15.21 -21.92
CA GLY A 325 -0.30 16.57 -22.34
C GLY A 325 0.88 17.52 -22.51
N SER A 326 2.14 17.05 -22.53
CA SER A 326 3.35 17.87 -22.40
C SER A 326 3.48 18.56 -21.02
N ALA A 327 2.98 17.94 -19.96
CA ALA A 327 3.16 18.47 -18.60
C ALA A 327 4.65 18.66 -18.28
N ALA A 328 5.00 19.91 -17.99
CA ALA A 328 6.23 20.38 -17.33
C ALA A 328 7.53 19.60 -17.66
N GLY A 329 7.99 19.66 -18.91
CA GLY A 329 9.37 19.29 -19.26
C GLY A 329 9.65 17.80 -19.46
N ALA A 330 8.63 16.93 -19.46
CA ALA A 330 8.83 15.52 -19.73
C ALA A 330 9.07 15.22 -21.23
N THR A 331 10.14 14.49 -21.56
CA THR A 331 10.48 14.08 -22.94
C THR A 331 10.55 12.55 -23.03
N ARG A 332 9.84 11.96 -24.01
CA ARG A 332 9.67 10.50 -24.13
C ARG A 332 10.46 9.89 -25.31
N ALA A 333 10.97 8.68 -25.14
CA ALA A 333 11.54 7.88 -26.23
C ALA A 333 10.44 7.20 -27.10
N GLN A 334 10.82 6.66 -28.25
CA GLN A 334 9.91 5.86 -29.10
C GLN A 334 9.90 4.41 -28.58
N ASP A 335 8.69 3.87 -28.39
CA ASP A 335 8.38 2.54 -27.83
C ASP A 335 8.72 2.35 -26.32
N GLY A 336 7.68 2.28 -25.48
CA GLY A 336 7.81 2.12 -24.02
C GLY A 336 7.62 3.42 -23.22
N LEU A 337 7.89 3.38 -21.91
CA LEU A 337 7.75 4.52 -20.98
C LEU A 337 9.13 5.06 -20.50
N ASP A 338 10.08 5.21 -21.42
CA ASP A 338 11.32 5.93 -21.15
C ASP A 338 11.08 7.44 -21.25
N TYR A 339 11.35 8.19 -20.18
CA TYR A 339 11.27 9.66 -20.17
C TYR A 339 12.12 10.29 -19.07
N HIS A 340 12.32 11.61 -19.11
CA HIS A 340 12.89 12.34 -17.98
C HIS A 340 11.95 13.45 -17.54
N PHE A 341 12.14 13.99 -16.34
CA PHE A 341 11.51 15.22 -15.87
C PHE A 341 12.44 15.93 -14.87
N ASP A 342 12.25 17.24 -14.70
CA ASP A 342 13.06 18.04 -13.78
C ASP A 342 12.23 18.38 -12.53
N VAL A 343 12.85 18.27 -11.34
CA VAL A 343 12.28 18.72 -10.07
C VAL A 343 13.09 19.91 -9.60
N GLY A 344 12.53 21.10 -9.80
CA GLY A 344 13.27 22.34 -9.62
C GLY A 344 14.41 22.50 -10.65
N PRO A 345 15.33 23.46 -10.44
CA PRO A 345 16.40 23.75 -11.40
C PRO A 345 17.60 22.80 -11.31
N ASP A 346 17.75 22.08 -10.19
CA ASP A 346 18.98 21.38 -9.83
C ASP A 346 18.89 19.84 -9.96
N LEU A 347 17.69 19.26 -10.09
CA LEU A 347 17.48 17.81 -10.10
C LEU A 347 16.73 17.36 -11.35
N ARG A 348 17.29 16.37 -12.05
CA ARG A 348 16.65 15.62 -13.13
C ARG A 348 16.39 14.18 -12.71
N LEU A 349 15.18 13.70 -12.91
CA LEU A 349 14.82 12.29 -12.81
C LEU A 349 14.70 11.69 -14.20
N ILE A 350 15.28 10.52 -14.40
CA ILE A 350 15.20 9.75 -15.64
C ILE A 350 14.51 8.43 -15.33
N VAL A 351 13.37 8.19 -15.96
CA VAL A 351 12.59 6.96 -15.86
C VAL A 351 12.97 6.03 -17.01
N LEU A 352 13.23 4.77 -16.67
CA LEU A 352 13.53 3.70 -17.61
C LEU A 352 12.48 2.59 -17.52
N ASP A 353 11.90 2.25 -18.66
CA ASP A 353 11.04 1.09 -18.86
C ASP A 353 11.91 -0.14 -19.14
N LEU A 354 12.12 -0.93 -18.09
CA LEU A 354 12.90 -2.16 -18.17
C LEU A 354 12.03 -3.40 -18.33
N VAL A 355 10.71 -3.25 -18.44
CA VAL A 355 9.77 -4.37 -18.31
C VAL A 355 9.91 -5.34 -19.48
N ARG A 356 10.15 -6.60 -19.14
CA ARG A 356 10.11 -7.72 -20.09
C ARG A 356 8.68 -8.15 -20.34
N ARG A 357 8.07 -7.56 -21.36
CA ARG A 357 6.70 -7.85 -21.83
C ARG A 357 6.43 -9.32 -22.23
N THR A 358 7.46 -10.14 -22.38
CA THR A 358 7.33 -11.57 -22.70
C THR A 358 7.16 -12.48 -21.48
N GLY A 359 7.17 -11.93 -20.26
CA GLY A 359 7.03 -12.69 -19.01
C GLY A 359 8.26 -12.63 -18.12
N GLY A 360 8.02 -12.85 -16.82
CA GLY A 360 8.98 -12.86 -15.73
C GLY A 360 9.37 -11.47 -15.20
N SER A 361 9.97 -11.47 -14.01
CA SER A 361 10.40 -10.27 -13.27
C SER A 361 11.75 -9.69 -13.70
N SER A 362 12.49 -10.36 -14.60
CA SER A 362 13.81 -9.86 -15.02
C SER A 362 13.71 -8.68 -15.99
N GLY A 363 14.47 -7.62 -15.73
CA GLY A 363 14.58 -6.47 -16.62
C GLY A 363 15.17 -6.78 -18.01
N ARG A 364 14.85 -5.94 -18.99
CA ARG A 364 15.40 -5.94 -20.35
C ARG A 364 15.94 -4.56 -20.69
N VAL A 365 17.24 -4.48 -20.92
CA VAL A 365 17.92 -3.27 -21.39
C VAL A 365 18.25 -3.41 -22.87
N THR A 366 17.92 -2.41 -23.69
CA THR A 366 18.23 -2.40 -25.14
C THR A 366 19.38 -1.46 -25.47
N GLY A 367 20.03 -1.68 -26.61
CA GLY A 367 21.09 -0.78 -27.08
C GLY A 367 20.59 0.64 -27.38
N GLU A 368 19.34 0.77 -27.84
CA GLU A 368 18.67 2.04 -28.09
C GLU A 368 18.40 2.80 -26.79
N GLN A 369 17.85 2.13 -25.76
CA GLN A 369 17.63 2.73 -24.45
C GLN A 369 18.94 3.20 -23.81
N VAL A 370 20.03 2.42 -23.94
CA VAL A 370 21.37 2.85 -23.48
C VAL A 370 21.86 4.06 -24.27
N ALA A 371 21.62 4.13 -25.58
CA ALA A 371 21.99 5.28 -26.39
C ALA A 371 21.20 6.54 -26.01
N TRP A 372 19.90 6.39 -25.77
CA TRP A 372 19.01 7.44 -25.29
C TRP A 372 19.43 7.94 -23.90
N LEU A 373 19.64 7.03 -22.94
CA LEU A 373 20.13 7.37 -21.59
C LEU A 373 21.46 8.14 -21.66
N ARG A 374 22.40 7.73 -22.51
CA ARG A 374 23.65 8.49 -22.71
C ARG A 374 23.43 9.89 -23.31
N GLY A 375 22.34 10.09 -24.05
CA GLY A 375 21.89 11.40 -24.51
C GLY A 375 21.40 12.23 -23.33
N GLU A 376 20.49 11.69 -22.53
CA GLU A 376 19.90 12.36 -21.36
C GLU A 376 20.94 12.72 -20.30
N LEU A 377 21.87 11.82 -19.99
CA LEU A 377 22.97 12.07 -19.06
C LEU A 377 23.89 13.22 -19.55
N ARG A 378 24.02 13.41 -20.87
CA ARG A 378 24.79 14.53 -21.44
C ARG A 378 24.00 15.83 -21.49
N ALA A 379 22.68 15.74 -21.62
CA ALA A 379 21.77 16.87 -21.67
C ALA A 379 21.37 17.41 -20.29
N ALA A 380 21.69 16.68 -19.21
CA ALA A 380 21.38 17.10 -17.84
C ALA A 380 22.19 18.33 -17.36
N ASP A 381 23.21 18.77 -18.10
CA ASP A 381 24.12 19.88 -17.74
C ASP A 381 24.75 19.69 -16.35
N GLU A 382 24.61 20.67 -15.45
CA GLU A 382 25.10 20.64 -14.07
C GLU A 382 24.08 20.07 -13.08
N ARG A 383 22.94 19.54 -13.55
CA ARG A 383 21.90 18.97 -12.67
C ARG A 383 22.36 17.66 -12.06
N TRP A 384 21.90 17.41 -10.84
CA TRP A 384 21.93 16.09 -10.21
C TRP A 384 20.96 15.16 -10.93
N ILE A 385 21.32 13.88 -10.98
CA ILE A 385 20.55 12.88 -11.72
C ILE A 385 20.13 11.78 -10.77
N VAL A 386 18.85 11.46 -10.79
CA VAL A 386 18.29 10.23 -10.21
C VAL A 386 17.74 9.39 -11.36
N ILE A 387 18.07 8.11 -11.36
CA ILE A 387 17.50 7.15 -12.31
C ILE A 387 16.47 6.31 -11.56
N ALA A 388 15.26 6.23 -12.11
CA ALA A 388 14.17 5.43 -11.59
C ALA A 388 13.84 4.30 -12.58
N SER A 389 13.82 3.08 -12.08
CA SER A 389 13.45 1.87 -12.82
C SER A 389 12.90 0.85 -11.84
N HIS A 390 12.03 -0.04 -12.31
CA HIS A 390 11.55 -1.20 -11.58
C HIS A 390 12.27 -2.46 -12.05
#